data_AF-A0A1S3D1L9-F1
#
_entry.id   AF-A0A1S3D1L9-F1
#
_cell.length_a   1.000
_cell.length_b   1.000
_cell.length_c   1.000
_cell.angle_alpha   90.00
_cell.angle_beta   90.00
_cell.angle_gamma   90.00
#
_symmetry.space_group_name_H-M   'P 1'
#
loop_
_entity.id
_entity.type
_entity.pdbx_description
1 polymer ?
#
loop_
_entity_poly.entity_id
_entity_poly.type
_entity_poly.pdbx_seq_one_letter_code
_entity_poly.pdbx_strand_id
1 'polypeptide(L)'
;MKNSQNLNVLVESPNVKYTERAIEAVYEYARNTVVRENDRYVCKPTSSVLNIRTQRKVSKVGVMLIGWGGNNGSTVTGAILANKHNLCWQSKDGLKKPNW
;
A
#
# COMPACT_ATOMS: atom_id res chain seq x y z
N MET A 1 -14.96 18.88 5.10
CA MET A 1 -14.01 18.78 6.23
C MET A 1 -13.14 17.55 6.05
N LYS A 2 -11.96 17.69 5.45
CA LYS A 2 -10.93 16.64 5.39
C LYS A 2 -9.81 17.02 6.37
N ASN A 3 -9.96 16.63 7.62
CA ASN A 3 -8.88 16.65 8.61
C ASN A 3 -8.46 15.20 8.87
N SER A 4 -7.97 14.53 7.84
CA SER A 4 -6.98 13.48 8.08
C SER A 4 -5.65 14.21 8.09
N GLN A 5 -5.00 14.31 9.24
CA GLN A 5 -3.65 14.84 9.37
C GLN A 5 -2.80 14.12 8.31
N ASN A 6 -2.41 14.82 7.24
CA ASN A 6 -1.44 14.31 6.28
C ASN A 6 -0.11 14.24 7.04
N LEU A 7 0.09 13.15 7.78
CA LEU A 7 1.37 12.81 8.36
C LEU A 7 2.30 12.51 7.18
N ASN A 8 2.97 13.56 6.72
CA ASN A 8 4.07 13.43 5.79
C ASN A 8 5.24 12.82 6.56
N VAL A 9 5.40 11.50 6.45
CA VAL A 9 6.57 10.81 6.99
C VAL A 9 7.75 11.06 6.06
N LEU A 10 8.76 11.76 6.58
CA LEU A 10 10.05 11.94 5.92
C LEU A 10 11.08 11.01 6.59
N VAL A 11 11.86 10.28 5.79
CA VAL A 11 12.88 9.37 6.29
C VAL A 11 14.25 10.00 6.04
N GLU A 12 14.93 10.41 7.11
CA GLU A 12 16.32 10.87 7.06
C GLU A 12 17.25 9.66 7.19
N SER A 13 17.85 9.24 6.08
CA SER A 13 18.77 8.10 6.04
C SER A 13 19.77 8.27 4.92
N PRO A 14 21.04 7.87 5.10
CA PRO A 14 22.02 7.87 4.00
C PRO A 14 21.62 6.93 2.86
N ASN A 15 20.73 5.97 3.13
CA ASN A 15 20.27 4.97 2.16
C ASN A 15 18.99 5.41 1.43
N VAL A 16 18.46 6.61 1.69
CA VAL A 16 17.24 7.11 1.05
C VAL A 16 17.54 8.44 0.37
N LYS A 17 17.21 8.52 -0.92
CA LYS A 17 17.34 9.74 -1.72
C LYS A 17 15.99 10.12 -2.32
N TYR A 18 15.56 11.34 -2.03
CA TYR A 18 14.37 11.93 -2.63
C TYR A 18 14.76 12.73 -3.89
N THR A 19 14.10 12.44 -5.02
CA THR A 19 14.15 13.25 -6.24
C THR A 19 12.76 13.82 -6.53
N GLU A 20 12.62 14.67 -7.53
CA GLU A 20 11.31 15.17 -7.97
C GLU A 20 10.37 14.02 -8.39
N ARG A 21 10.92 13.01 -9.07
CA ARG A 21 10.12 11.94 -9.71
C ARG A 21 10.01 10.66 -8.89
N ALA A 22 11.00 10.37 -8.05
CA ALA A 22 11.10 9.10 -7.35
C ALA A 22 11.75 9.20 -5.96
N ILE A 23 11.47 8.23 -5.12
CA ILE A 23 12.20 7.90 -3.89
C ILE A 23 13.10 6.71 -4.24
N GLU A 24 14.39 6.83 -4.00
CA GLU A 24 15.39 5.79 -4.22
C GLU A 24 15.86 5.29 -2.85
N ALA A 25 15.82 3.98 -2.63
CA ALA A 25 16.18 3.35 -1.37
C ALA A 25 17.15 2.18 -1.59
N VAL A 26 18.25 2.17 -0.84
CA VAL A 26 19.18 1.05 -0.77
C VAL A 26 18.79 0.19 0.42
N TYR A 27 18.43 -1.07 0.16
CA TYR A 27 18.04 -2.02 1.19
C TYR A 27 18.94 -3.25 1.15
N GLU A 28 19.59 -3.55 2.28
CA GLU A 28 20.37 -4.76 2.42
C GLU A 28 19.45 -5.92 2.85
N TYR A 29 19.19 -6.84 1.93
CA TYR A 29 18.36 -8.02 2.19
C TYR A 29 19.21 -9.19 2.69
N ALA A 30 19.27 -9.33 4.01
CA ALA A 30 19.88 -10.48 4.66
C ALA A 30 18.94 -11.70 4.64
N ARG A 31 19.44 -12.84 4.18
CA ARG A 31 18.73 -14.13 4.19
C ARG A 31 19.66 -15.28 4.51
N ASN A 32 19.13 -16.31 5.15
CA ASN A 32 19.86 -17.54 5.43
C ASN A 32 19.40 -18.65 4.48
N THR A 33 20.35 -19.39 3.91
CA THR A 33 20.07 -20.66 3.24
C THR A 33 20.51 -21.78 4.16
N VAL A 34 19.59 -22.68 4.52
CA VAL A 34 19.90 -23.82 5.39
C VAL A 34 19.89 -25.09 4.56
N VAL A 35 20.98 -25.86 4.63
CA VAL A 35 21.11 -27.16 3.95
C VAL A 35 21.36 -28.22 5.01
N ARG A 36 20.68 -29.36 4.92
CA ARG A 36 21.01 -30.53 5.74
C ARG A 36 22.17 -31.27 5.06
N GLU A 37 23.27 -31.43 5.77
CA GLU A 37 24.42 -32.21 5.35
C GLU A 37 24.62 -33.32 6.40
N ASN A 38 24.32 -34.57 6.04
CA ASN A 38 24.30 -35.72 6.97
C ASN A 38 23.39 -35.46 8.20
N ASP A 39 23.93 -35.54 9.41
CA ASP A 39 23.23 -35.34 10.69
C ASP A 39 23.32 -33.91 11.24
N ARG A 40 23.76 -32.94 10.42
CA ARG A 40 23.82 -31.53 10.81
C ARG A 40 23.12 -30.62 9.80
N TYR A 41 22.67 -29.47 10.31
CA TYR A 41 22.20 -28.36 9.48
C TYR A 41 23.32 -27.33 9.32
N VAL A 42 23.62 -26.98 8.08
CA VAL A 42 24.56 -25.92 7.73
C VAL A 42 23.77 -24.70 7.30
N CYS A 43 23.83 -23.65 8.13
CA CYS A 43 23.24 -22.35 7.83
C CYS A 43 24.27 -21.48 7.10
N LYS A 44 23.89 -20.94 5.94
CA LYS A 44 24.70 -20.05 5.12
C LYS A 44 24.02 -18.68 5.04
N PRO A 45 24.40 -17.72 5.90
CA PRO A 45 23.94 -16.35 5.79
C PRO A 45 24.45 -15.73 4.50
N THR A 46 23.55 -15.03 3.80
CA THR A 46 23.83 -14.34 2.55
C THR A 46 23.13 -12.98 2.60
N SER A 47 23.72 -12.00 1.94
CA SER A 47 23.15 -10.65 1.84
C SER A 47 23.08 -10.23 0.38
N SER A 48 22.02 -9.53 0.01
CA SER A 48 21.84 -8.98 -1.33
C SER A 48 21.36 -7.54 -1.24
N VAL A 49 22.06 -6.62 -1.90
CA VAL A 49 21.68 -5.21 -1.93
C VAL A 49 20.59 -5.00 -2.98
N LEU A 50 19.44 -4.51 -2.55
CA LEU A 50 18.32 -4.12 -3.40
C LEU A 50 18.30 -2.59 -3.56
N ASN A 51 18.37 -2.11 -4.80
CA ASN A 51 18.16 -0.71 -5.13
C ASN A 51 16.69 -0.53 -5.56
N ILE A 52 15.86 -0.05 -4.65
CA ILE A 52 14.41 0.10 -4.83
C ILE A 52 14.12 1.53 -5.29
N ARG A 53 13.38 1.68 -6.38
CA ARG A 53 12.95 2.99 -6.89
C ARG A 53 11.43 3.07 -6.94
N THR A 54 10.86 3.99 -6.17
CA THR A 54 9.41 4.20 -6.06
C THR A 54 9.03 5.53 -6.69
N GLN A 55 8.14 5.52 -7.69
CA GLN A 55 7.64 6.76 -8.31
C GLN A 55 6.77 7.56 -7.33
N ARG A 56 6.92 8.89 -7.32
CA ARG A 56 6.19 9.77 -6.39
C ARG A 56 4.78 10.15 -6.88
N LYS A 57 4.55 10.15 -8.18
CA LYS A 57 3.26 10.55 -8.77
C LYS A 57 2.27 9.38 -8.71
N VAL A 58 1.20 9.54 -7.93
CA VAL A 58 0.08 8.58 -7.91
C VAL A 58 -0.91 8.91 -9.04
N SER A 59 -1.02 8.02 -10.02
CA SER A 59 -1.94 8.16 -11.15
C SER A 59 -3.35 7.69 -10.80
N LYS A 60 -4.36 8.13 -11.58
CA LYS A 60 -5.69 7.51 -11.54
C LYS A 60 -5.60 6.10 -12.14
N VAL A 61 -6.23 5.14 -11.48
CA VAL A 61 -6.25 3.74 -11.90
C VAL A 61 -7.64 3.38 -12.40
N GLY A 62 -7.71 2.80 -13.61
CA GLY A 62 -8.93 2.16 -14.10
C GLY A 62 -9.03 0.74 -13.54
N VAL A 63 -10.22 0.35 -13.09
CA VAL A 63 -10.49 -1.00 -12.57
C VAL A 63 -11.63 -1.60 -13.40
N MET A 64 -11.43 -2.83 -13.89
CA MET A 64 -12.44 -3.60 -14.62
C MET A 64 -12.77 -4.86 -13.80
N LEU A 65 -14.04 -5.03 -13.45
CA LEU A 65 -14.50 -6.13 -12.58
C LEU A 65 -15.35 -7.11 -13.39
N ILE A 66 -14.97 -8.38 -13.39
CA ILE A 66 -15.84 -9.47 -13.86
C ILE A 66 -16.92 -9.68 -12.79
N GLY A 67 -18.19 -9.68 -13.19
CA GLY A 67 -19.30 -9.68 -12.25
C GLY A 67 -19.54 -8.32 -11.58
N TRP A 68 -19.22 -7.21 -12.26
CA TRP A 68 -19.45 -5.84 -11.76
C TRP A 68 -20.88 -5.58 -11.25
N GLY A 69 -21.89 -6.20 -11.85
CA GLY A 69 -23.28 -6.07 -11.42
C GLY A 69 -23.69 -6.90 -10.19
N GLY A 70 -22.81 -7.79 -9.68
CA GLY A 70 -23.08 -8.58 -8.48
C GLY A 70 -22.90 -7.76 -7.19
N ASN A 71 -23.24 -8.36 -6.04
CA ASN A 71 -23.22 -7.70 -4.73
C ASN A 71 -21.89 -6.97 -4.44
N ASN A 72 -20.75 -7.60 -4.74
CA ASN A 72 -19.44 -7.00 -4.47
C ASN A 72 -19.14 -5.84 -5.43
N GLY A 73 -19.42 -6.01 -6.73
CA GLY A 73 -19.14 -4.99 -7.73
C GLY A 73 -19.99 -3.73 -7.57
N SER A 74 -21.29 -3.91 -7.29
CA SER A 74 -22.21 -2.82 -6.99
C SER A 74 -21.86 -2.12 -5.67
N THR A 75 -21.50 -2.87 -4.61
CA THR A 75 -21.10 -2.32 -3.31
C THR A 75 -19.80 -1.52 -3.41
N VAL A 76 -18.76 -2.03 -4.07
CA VAL A 76 -17.49 -1.29 -4.26
C VAL A 76 -17.73 -0.01 -5.05
N THR A 77 -18.54 -0.07 -6.11
CA THR A 77 -18.88 1.10 -6.93
C THR A 77 -19.64 2.13 -6.09
N GLY A 78 -20.63 1.70 -5.33
CA GLY A 78 -21.40 2.55 -4.41
C GLY A 78 -20.53 3.19 -3.35
N ALA A 79 -19.63 2.43 -2.70
CA ALA A 79 -18.71 2.94 -1.68
C ALA A 79 -17.73 3.98 -2.25
N ILE A 80 -17.18 3.76 -3.46
CA ILE A 80 -16.32 4.73 -4.14
C ILE A 80 -17.06 6.03 -4.41
N LEU A 81 -18.28 5.95 -4.96
CA LEU A 81 -19.06 7.14 -5.27
C LEU A 81 -19.53 7.87 -4.01
N ALA A 82 -19.97 7.15 -2.98
CA ALA A 82 -20.37 7.72 -1.71
C ALA A 82 -19.22 8.49 -1.05
N ASN A 83 -18.03 7.89 -0.95
CA ASN A 83 -16.85 8.57 -0.40
C ASN A 83 -16.37 9.74 -1.28
N LYS A 84 -16.38 9.59 -2.61
CA LYS A 84 -15.95 10.64 -3.55
C LYS A 84 -16.84 11.87 -3.48
N HIS A 85 -18.16 11.68 -3.33
CA HIS A 85 -19.15 12.76 -3.32
C HIS A 85 -19.62 13.14 -1.91
N ASN A 86 -19.07 12.53 -0.86
CA ASN A 86 -19.46 12.73 0.55
C ASN A 86 -20.97 12.50 0.80
N LEU A 87 -21.55 11.47 0.19
CA LEU A 87 -22.97 11.15 0.31
C LEU A 87 -23.29 10.66 1.71
N CYS A 88 -24.10 11.42 2.46
CA CYS A 88 -24.56 11.07 3.80
C CYS A 88 -26.00 10.57 3.74
N TRP A 89 -26.39 9.68 4.66
CA TRP A 89 -27.75 9.13 4.71
C TRP A 89 -28.25 9.03 6.15
N GLN A 90 -29.57 9.15 6.35
CA GLN A 90 -30.18 8.95 7.65
C GLN A 90 -30.35 7.45 7.93
N SER A 91 -30.03 7.03 9.16
CA SER A 91 -30.46 5.73 9.69
C SER A 91 -31.24 5.94 10.99
N LYS A 92 -31.80 4.86 11.56
CA LYS A 92 -32.43 4.88 12.89
C LYS A 92 -31.49 5.38 14.00
N ASP A 93 -30.18 5.28 13.78
CA ASP A 93 -29.12 5.71 14.71
C ASP A 93 -28.55 7.09 14.31
N GLY A 94 -29.29 7.85 13.48
CA GLY A 94 -28.92 9.19 13.02
C GLY A 94 -28.16 9.21 11.69
N LEU A 95 -27.61 10.39 11.37
CA LEU A 95 -26.92 10.65 10.11
C LEU A 95 -25.61 9.86 10.02
N LYS A 96 -25.47 9.05 8.97
CA LYS A 96 -24.26 8.33 8.62
C LYS A 96 -23.49 9.06 7.53
N LYS A 97 -22.16 9.01 7.64
CA LYS A 97 -21.20 9.54 6.67
C LYS A 97 -20.51 8.35 5.97
N PRO A 98 -20.14 8.49 4.69
CA PRO A 98 -19.41 7.45 3.99
C PRO A 98 -17.99 7.33 4.56
N ASN A 99 -17.44 6.12 4.56
CA ASN A 99 -16.10 5.81 5.06
C ASN A 99 -15.46 4.65 4.27
N TRP A 100 -14.17 4.40 4.53
CA TRP A 100 -13.37 3.28 4.02
C TRP A 100 -13.05 2.31 5.14
#